data_AF-A0A7J9I6F0-F1
#
_entry.id   AF-A0A7J9I6F0-F1
#
_cell.length_a   1.000
_cell.length_b   1.000
_cell.length_c   1.000
_cell.angle_alpha   90.00
_cell.angle_beta   90.00
_cell.angle_gamma   90.00
#
_symmetry.space_group_name_H-M   'P 1'
#
loop_
_entity.id
_entity.type
_entity.pdbx_description
1 polymer ?
#
loop_
_entity_poly.entity_id
_entity_poly.type
_entity_poly.pdbx_seq_one_letter_code
_entity_poly.pdbx_strand_id
1 'polypeptide(L)'
;MMIVQIDKMSAPSSRERAQRLYEKNIELEKNRRRSAQARVPSDPNAWQQMRENYEAIILEDHAFSEQHNIEYALWQLHYKRIEELRAHYSAAVSSAGSNTSQGVKVPPRPDRLTKIRLQFKTFLSEATGFYHDLILKIRAKYGLPFGYFSDDSESQIVMDKDGKKSTDIKKGLVSCHRCLIYLGDLARYKGLYGDGDSKSREYAAASSYYLQAASIWSSSGNPHHQLAILASYSGDELGAVYRYFRSLAVDNPFSTARDNLIVAFEKNRHNYSQLPGDVKAPLVKEPAVRLSGKDRGKAEAKLASKETNMEPNAAREKASGVQDAFKSFCIRFVRLNGILFTRTSLETFADVLSLVSHDLCELLSSGPEEELNFGTDAAENALLLVRMVSILVFTVYNLKRESDGQTYAEIVQRTALLQNAFVAVFELMRHVVERCSQLRDVSSSYTLPAILVFLEWLACCPDVAVAGSDVDEKQSMTRSLFWKHCISFLNKILSIRTMGIGDDEDETCFFNMSRYEGETENCLALSEDFELRGFLPLVPAHTILDFSRKRSFISEGDKEKKARVKRILAAGKALANVIRVDQKNVCFDS
;
A
#
# COMPACT_ATOMS: atom_id res chain seq x y z
N MET A 1 -66.72 35.33 20.16
CA MET A 1 -65.39 35.11 20.78
C MET A 1 -64.67 34.09 19.90
N MET A 2 -63.61 34.47 19.18
CA MET A 2 -62.87 33.51 18.34
C MET A 2 -61.96 32.67 19.23
N ILE A 3 -62.07 31.35 19.12
CA ILE A 3 -61.08 30.43 19.68
C ILE A 3 -59.95 30.34 18.65
N VAL A 4 -58.78 30.89 18.99
CA VAL A 4 -57.59 30.77 18.15
C VAL A 4 -57.15 29.31 18.18
N GLN A 5 -57.27 28.63 17.04
CA GLN A 5 -56.77 27.28 16.86
C GLN A 5 -55.24 27.34 16.82
N ILE A 6 -54.60 27.12 17.98
CA ILE A 6 -53.14 27.11 18.09
C ILE A 6 -52.60 25.99 17.20
N ASP A 7 -51.85 26.38 16.19
CA ASP A 7 -51.31 25.48 15.20
C ASP A 7 -50.31 24.52 15.87
N LYS A 8 -50.54 23.21 15.73
CA LYS A 8 -49.60 22.20 16.23
C LYS A 8 -48.43 22.13 15.26
N MET A 9 -47.48 23.05 15.41
CA MET A 9 -46.23 23.07 14.64
C MET A 9 -45.63 21.66 14.62
N SER A 10 -45.64 21.02 13.45
CA SER A 10 -45.07 19.71 13.25
C SER A 10 -43.57 19.76 13.53
N ALA A 11 -43.03 18.72 14.16
CA ALA A 11 -41.59 18.62 14.38
C ALA A 11 -40.88 18.69 13.02
N PRO A 12 -39.89 19.60 12.84
CA PRO A 12 -39.26 19.84 11.55
C PRO A 12 -38.60 18.56 11.04
N SER A 13 -38.67 18.31 9.73
CA SER A 13 -38.14 17.09 9.14
C SER A 13 -36.63 16.94 9.37
N SER A 14 -36.13 15.71 9.30
CA SER A 14 -34.69 15.39 9.43
C SER A 14 -33.83 16.30 8.54
N ARG A 15 -34.24 16.49 7.29
CA ARG A 15 -33.59 17.36 6.30
C ARG A 15 -33.66 18.86 6.67
N GLU A 16 -34.77 19.34 7.22
CA GLU A 16 -34.86 20.72 7.71
C GLU A 16 -33.94 20.97 8.92
N ARG A 17 -33.82 19.99 9.82
CA ARG A 17 -32.89 20.09 10.95
C ARG A 17 -31.44 20.15 10.45
N ALA A 18 -31.08 19.28 9.50
CA ALA A 18 -29.78 19.31 8.84
C ALA A 18 -29.49 20.66 8.13
N GLN A 19 -30.46 21.19 7.38
CA GLN A 19 -30.34 22.50 6.71
C GLN A 19 -30.10 23.64 7.70
N ARG A 20 -30.88 23.74 8.78
CA ARG A 20 -30.72 24.80 9.80
C ARG A 20 -29.37 24.73 10.51
N LEU A 21 -28.86 23.53 10.78
CA LEU A 21 -27.52 23.32 11.36
C LEU A 21 -26.41 23.73 10.37
N TYR A 22 -26.61 23.48 9.08
CA TYR A 22 -25.67 23.84 8.01
C TYR A 22 -25.60 25.36 7.81
N GLU A 23 -26.75 26.04 7.78
CA GLU A 23 -26.86 27.50 7.74
C GLU A 23 -26.18 28.16 8.95
N LYS A 24 -26.41 27.62 10.16
CA LYS A 24 -25.71 28.05 11.39
C LYS A 24 -24.18 27.91 11.27
N ASN A 25 -23.68 26.85 10.63
CA ASN A 25 -22.24 26.68 10.40
C ASN A 25 -21.67 27.66 9.37
N ILE A 26 -22.43 28.00 8.33
CA ILE A 26 -22.04 29.06 7.38
C ILE A 26 -21.95 30.41 8.10
N GLU A 27 -22.90 30.73 8.99
CA GLU A 27 -22.84 31.96 9.79
C GLU A 27 -21.66 31.98 10.78
N LEU A 28 -21.41 30.89 11.51
CA LEU A 28 -20.30 30.81 12.46
C LEU A 28 -18.93 31.00 11.77
N GLU A 29 -18.67 30.35 10.63
CA GLU A 29 -17.43 30.56 9.86
C GLU A 29 -17.38 31.97 9.24
N LYS A 30 -18.50 32.54 8.78
CA LYS A 30 -18.58 33.93 8.28
C LYS A 30 -18.23 34.94 9.37
N ASN A 31 -18.73 34.74 10.59
CA ASN A 31 -18.44 35.60 11.73
C ASN A 31 -17.00 35.39 12.24
N ARG A 32 -16.47 34.17 12.26
CA ARG A 32 -15.05 33.89 12.55
C ARG A 32 -14.11 34.60 11.57
N ARG A 33 -14.43 34.60 10.27
CA ARG A 33 -13.68 35.34 9.23
C ARG A 33 -13.73 36.86 9.44
N ARG A 34 -14.90 37.42 9.79
CA ARG A 34 -15.05 38.85 10.14
C ARG A 34 -14.19 39.24 11.34
N SER A 35 -14.23 38.47 12.43
CA SER A 35 -13.37 38.69 13.61
C SER A 35 -11.88 38.68 13.26
N ALA A 36 -11.43 37.69 12.48
CA ALA A 36 -10.05 37.59 12.02
C ALA A 36 -9.62 38.79 11.15
N GLN A 37 -10.46 39.24 10.22
CA GLN A 37 -10.22 40.45 9.41
C GLN A 37 -10.14 41.73 10.27
N ALA A 38 -11.04 41.86 11.25
CA ALA A 38 -11.07 42.98 12.19
C ALA A 38 -9.95 42.91 13.26
N ARG A 39 -9.18 41.82 13.33
CA ARG A 39 -8.20 41.51 14.39
C ARG A 39 -8.81 41.48 15.81
N VAL A 40 -10.11 41.20 15.91
CA VAL A 40 -10.86 41.06 17.16
C VAL A 40 -10.92 39.57 17.53
N PRO A 41 -10.84 39.18 18.82
CA PRO A 41 -11.10 37.80 19.24
C PRO A 41 -12.47 37.31 18.74
N SER A 42 -12.51 36.12 18.12
CA SER A 42 -13.77 35.43 17.82
C SER A 42 -14.33 34.77 19.08
N ASP A 43 -15.62 34.42 19.07
CA ASP A 43 -16.22 33.54 20.09
C ASP A 43 -15.36 32.26 20.25
N PRO A 44 -14.85 31.95 21.46
CA PRO A 44 -14.04 30.76 21.70
C PRO A 44 -14.83 29.46 21.46
N ASN A 45 -16.15 29.49 21.61
CA ASN A 45 -17.01 28.31 21.47
C ASN A 45 -17.40 28.03 20.00
N ALA A 46 -17.19 28.98 19.07
CA ALA A 46 -17.64 28.85 17.69
C ALA A 46 -17.04 27.63 16.97
N TRP A 47 -15.78 27.26 17.26
CA TRP A 47 -15.17 26.04 16.70
C TRP A 47 -15.84 24.77 17.20
N GLN A 48 -16.13 24.70 18.50
CA GLN A 48 -16.81 23.57 19.14
C GLN A 48 -18.25 23.42 18.61
N GLN A 49 -19.01 24.52 18.56
CA GLN A 49 -20.34 24.54 17.97
C GLN A 49 -20.34 24.10 16.50
N MET A 50 -19.35 24.53 15.70
CA MET A 50 -19.26 24.08 14.31
C MET A 50 -19.02 22.58 14.18
N ARG A 51 -18.21 22.00 15.08
CA ARG A 51 -17.95 20.55 15.15
C ARG A 51 -19.22 19.78 15.49
N GLU A 52 -19.92 20.19 16.54
CA GLU A 52 -21.17 19.58 17.03
C GLU A 52 -22.31 19.67 16.00
N ASN A 53 -22.48 20.82 15.35
CA ASN A 53 -23.50 20.98 14.30
C ASN A 53 -23.21 20.05 13.09
N TYR A 54 -21.95 19.85 12.69
CA TYR A 54 -21.60 18.92 11.62
C TYR A 54 -21.79 17.44 12.01
N GLU A 55 -21.38 17.06 13.23
CA GLU A 55 -21.67 15.74 13.80
C GLU A 55 -23.18 15.46 13.78
N ALA A 56 -23.99 16.39 14.26
CA ALA A 56 -25.44 16.27 14.28
C ALA A 56 -26.02 16.10 12.86
N ILE A 57 -25.52 16.81 11.83
CA ILE A 57 -25.96 16.63 10.45
C ILE A 57 -25.68 15.20 9.93
N ILE A 58 -24.47 14.67 10.17
CA ILE A 58 -24.08 13.30 9.76
C ILE A 58 -24.99 12.25 10.43
N LEU A 59 -25.29 12.46 11.71
CA LEU A 59 -26.15 11.58 12.50
C LEU A 59 -27.66 11.83 12.28
N GLU A 60 -28.04 12.88 11.56
CA GLU A 60 -29.42 13.21 11.16
C GLU A 60 -29.72 12.70 9.75
N ASP A 61 -29.26 13.37 8.69
CA ASP A 61 -29.57 13.06 7.29
C ASP A 61 -28.29 12.76 6.47
N HIS A 62 -28.11 11.50 6.07
CA HIS A 62 -26.98 11.07 5.25
C HIS A 62 -27.04 11.58 3.81
N ALA A 63 -28.23 11.67 3.19
CA ALA A 63 -28.34 12.18 1.83
C ALA A 63 -27.97 13.67 1.77
N PHE A 64 -28.33 14.43 2.81
CA PHE A 64 -27.84 15.79 3.02
C PHE A 64 -26.33 15.83 3.30
N SER A 65 -25.81 14.92 4.14
CA SER A 65 -24.38 14.81 4.46
C SER A 65 -23.51 14.62 3.22
N GLU A 66 -23.88 13.69 2.33
CA GLU A 66 -23.20 13.48 1.04
C GLU A 66 -23.33 14.70 0.13
N GLN A 67 -24.55 15.20 -0.08
CA GLN A 67 -24.82 16.34 -0.98
C GLN A 67 -23.99 17.58 -0.61
N HIS A 68 -23.82 17.85 0.68
CA HIS A 68 -23.08 19.00 1.19
C HIS A 68 -21.65 18.68 1.64
N ASN A 69 -21.16 17.45 1.39
CA ASN A 69 -19.81 16.98 1.73
C ASN A 69 -19.44 17.23 3.21
N ILE A 70 -20.38 16.98 4.12
CA ILE A 70 -20.31 17.43 5.52
C ILE A 70 -19.16 16.77 6.29
N GLU A 71 -18.90 15.49 6.07
CA GLU A 71 -17.77 14.76 6.69
C GLU A 71 -16.42 15.37 6.28
N TYR A 72 -16.29 15.79 5.01
CA TYR A 72 -15.11 16.51 4.53
C TYR A 72 -15.04 17.94 5.09
N ALA A 73 -16.16 18.64 5.24
CA ALA A 73 -16.20 19.96 5.88
C ALA A 73 -15.80 19.91 7.37
N LEU A 74 -16.22 18.86 8.07
CA LEU A 74 -15.82 18.53 9.44
C LEU A 74 -14.33 18.17 9.55
N TRP A 75 -13.79 17.41 8.59
CA TRP A 75 -12.34 17.20 8.50
C TRP A 75 -11.59 18.51 8.25
N GLN A 76 -12.05 19.36 7.32
CA GLN A 76 -11.42 20.65 7.03
C GLN A 76 -11.46 21.62 8.22
N LEU A 77 -12.47 21.53 9.10
CA LEU A 77 -12.52 22.28 10.36
C LEU A 77 -11.42 21.84 11.35
N HIS A 78 -11.07 20.56 11.37
CA HIS A 78 -9.94 20.04 12.15
C HIS A 78 -8.60 20.32 11.45
N TYR A 79 -8.49 20.06 10.16
CA TYR A 79 -7.27 20.23 9.36
C TYR A 79 -6.76 21.67 9.38
N LYS A 80 -7.64 22.67 9.23
CA LYS A 80 -7.26 24.08 9.40
C LYS A 80 -6.62 24.35 10.77
N ARG A 81 -7.14 23.73 11.84
CA ARG A 81 -6.60 23.88 13.20
C ARG A 81 -5.28 23.14 13.38
N ILE A 82 -5.08 22.00 12.70
CA ILE A 82 -3.77 21.33 12.59
C ILE A 82 -2.77 22.28 11.92
N GLU A 83 -3.09 22.88 10.76
CA GLU A 83 -2.19 23.79 10.07
C GLU A 83 -1.87 25.07 10.87
N GLU A 84 -2.86 25.66 11.57
CA GLU A 84 -2.65 26.76 12.52
C GLU A 84 -1.60 26.39 13.60
N LEU A 85 -1.71 25.18 14.19
CA LEU A 85 -0.79 24.69 15.22
C LEU A 85 0.60 24.33 14.65
N ARG A 86 0.66 23.75 13.44
CA ARG A 86 1.92 23.49 12.73
C ARG A 86 2.65 24.77 12.38
N ALA A 87 1.96 25.81 11.91
CA ALA A 87 2.55 27.11 11.62
C ALA A 87 3.13 27.77 12.88
N HIS A 88 2.39 27.74 14.01
CA HIS A 88 2.90 28.20 15.30
C HIS A 88 4.11 27.41 15.79
N TYR A 89 4.13 26.09 15.61
CA TYR A 89 5.26 25.24 15.98
C TYR A 89 6.51 25.55 15.14
N SER A 90 6.37 25.60 13.80
CA SER A 90 7.47 25.93 12.89
C SER A 90 8.05 27.32 13.18
N ALA A 91 7.19 28.35 13.36
CA ALA A 91 7.64 29.69 13.72
C ALA A 91 8.39 29.73 15.07
N ALA A 92 7.94 28.95 16.06
CA ALA A 92 8.64 28.82 17.33
C ALA A 92 10.03 28.17 17.17
N VAL A 93 10.12 27.08 16.39
CA VAL A 93 11.40 26.41 16.09
C VAL A 93 12.38 27.35 15.36
N SER A 94 11.93 28.04 14.31
CA SER A 94 12.77 29.03 13.60
C SER A 94 13.28 30.13 14.54
N SER A 95 12.43 30.65 15.42
CA SER A 95 12.81 31.68 16.41
C SER A 95 13.76 31.19 17.51
N ALA A 96 13.90 29.87 17.70
CA ALA A 96 14.88 29.29 18.61
C ALA A 96 16.26 29.13 17.96
N GLY A 97 16.30 28.85 16.65
CA GLY A 97 17.55 28.69 15.88
C GLY A 97 18.24 30.01 15.50
N SER A 98 17.52 31.13 15.46
CA SER A 98 18.04 32.43 14.99
C SER A 98 18.91 33.21 15.99
N ASN A 99 19.13 32.71 17.21
CA ASN A 99 19.72 33.49 18.31
C ASN A 99 21.27 33.53 18.31
N THR A 100 21.92 33.35 17.16
CA THR A 100 23.39 33.34 17.01
C THR A 100 23.99 34.70 16.64
N SER A 101 23.18 35.75 16.42
CA SER A 101 23.66 37.04 15.86
C SER A 101 23.16 38.31 16.56
N GLN A 102 23.12 38.35 17.91
CA GLN A 102 23.32 39.61 18.67
C GLN A 102 23.67 39.36 20.15
N GLY A 103 24.40 40.30 20.76
CA GLY A 103 25.18 40.11 21.99
C GLY A 103 24.42 40.10 23.32
N VAL A 104 23.21 39.53 23.42
CA VAL A 104 22.47 39.38 24.69
C VAL A 104 22.05 37.93 24.89
N LYS A 105 22.58 37.27 25.92
CA LYS A 105 22.21 35.90 26.32
C LYS A 105 20.84 35.85 27.00
N VAL A 106 19.76 36.06 26.24
CA VAL A 106 18.43 35.63 26.66
C VAL A 106 18.36 34.10 26.48
N PRO A 107 18.05 33.31 27.53
CA PRO A 107 17.88 31.87 27.37
C PRO A 107 16.75 31.57 26.37
N PRO A 108 16.93 30.65 25.40
CA PRO A 108 15.87 30.28 24.47
C PRO A 108 14.76 29.57 25.25
N ARG A 109 13.67 30.28 25.55
CA ARG A 109 12.57 29.84 26.44
C ARG A 109 12.01 28.46 26.04
N PRO A 110 12.40 27.35 26.70
CA PRO A 110 11.98 26.02 26.27
C PRO A 110 10.47 25.85 26.41
N ASP A 111 9.93 26.41 27.50
CA ASP A 111 8.53 26.42 27.90
C ASP A 111 7.58 26.83 26.77
N ARG A 112 7.98 27.75 25.88
CA ARG A 112 7.12 28.17 24.76
C ARG A 112 6.95 27.04 23.74
N LEU A 113 8.04 26.37 23.37
CA LEU A 113 8.01 25.25 22.43
C LEU A 113 7.30 24.04 23.07
N THR A 114 7.59 23.74 24.34
CA THR A 114 6.93 22.69 25.12
C THR A 114 5.42 22.95 25.24
N LYS A 115 5.00 24.20 25.51
CA LYS A 115 3.57 24.58 25.59
C LYS A 115 2.85 24.43 24.26
N ILE A 116 3.47 24.83 23.14
CA ILE A 116 2.88 24.65 21.80
C ILE A 116 2.80 23.15 21.45
N ARG A 117 3.84 22.36 21.73
CA ARG A 117 3.83 20.89 21.54
C ARG A 117 2.75 20.22 22.38
N LEU A 118 2.59 20.63 23.64
CA LEU A 118 1.53 20.13 24.53
C LEU A 118 0.14 20.47 23.98
N GLN A 119 -0.13 21.74 23.66
CA GLN A 119 -1.41 22.16 23.06
C GLN A 119 -1.75 21.38 21.79
N PHE A 120 -0.75 21.09 20.95
CA PHE A 120 -0.95 20.32 19.73
C PHE A 120 -1.22 18.83 20.01
N LYS A 121 -0.47 18.19 20.92
CA LYS A 121 -0.71 16.81 21.35
C LYS A 121 -2.08 16.64 22.04
N THR A 122 -2.52 17.61 22.84
CA THR A 122 -3.86 17.66 23.44
C THR A 122 -4.93 17.72 22.36
N PHE A 123 -4.87 18.71 21.45
CA PHE A 123 -5.85 18.86 20.37
C PHE A 123 -5.94 17.61 19.47
N LEU A 124 -4.81 17.03 19.08
CA LEU A 124 -4.79 15.79 18.28
C LEU A 124 -5.45 14.62 19.04
N SER A 125 -5.33 14.57 20.37
CA SER A 125 -5.92 13.51 21.20
C SER A 125 -7.43 13.71 21.40
N GLU A 126 -7.88 14.95 21.62
CA GLU A 126 -9.30 15.33 21.65
C GLU A 126 -9.99 14.99 20.32
N ALA A 127 -9.36 15.34 19.19
CA ALA A 127 -9.85 14.99 17.87
C ALA A 127 -9.87 13.47 17.62
N THR A 128 -8.90 12.73 18.16
CA THR A 128 -8.89 11.25 18.08
C THR A 128 -10.11 10.68 18.82
N GLY A 129 -10.38 11.12 20.05
CA GLY A 129 -11.54 10.69 20.82
C GLY A 129 -12.86 11.01 20.12
N PHE A 130 -12.98 12.21 19.53
CA PHE A 130 -14.14 12.63 18.75
C PHE A 130 -14.43 11.70 17.56
N TYR A 131 -13.44 11.31 16.75
CA TYR A 131 -13.69 10.41 15.62
C TYR A 131 -13.97 8.96 16.04
N HIS A 132 -13.46 8.48 17.18
CA HIS A 132 -13.89 7.19 17.74
C HIS A 132 -15.35 7.20 18.20
N ASP A 133 -15.76 8.24 18.93
CA ASP A 133 -17.13 8.44 19.39
C ASP A 133 -18.11 8.58 18.22
N LEU A 134 -17.73 9.36 17.18
CA LEU A 134 -18.48 9.45 15.93
C LEU A 134 -18.63 8.08 15.24
N ILE A 135 -17.57 7.26 15.18
CA ILE A 135 -17.67 5.87 14.65
C ILE A 135 -18.65 5.02 15.47
N LEU A 136 -18.66 5.13 16.80
CA LEU A 136 -19.60 4.41 17.66
C LEU A 136 -21.05 4.84 17.41
N LYS A 137 -21.29 6.16 17.27
CA LYS A 137 -22.60 6.74 16.95
C LYS A 137 -23.09 6.34 15.56
N ILE A 138 -22.21 6.33 14.55
CA ILE A 138 -22.50 5.84 13.20
C ILE A 138 -22.86 4.34 13.25
N ARG A 139 -22.06 3.52 13.91
CA ARG A 139 -22.32 2.07 14.06
C ARG A 139 -23.68 1.80 14.69
N ALA A 140 -24.01 2.51 15.78
CA ALA A 140 -25.31 2.41 16.44
C ALA A 140 -26.48 2.83 15.53
N LYS A 141 -26.34 3.92 14.76
CA LYS A 141 -27.37 4.38 13.82
C LYS A 141 -27.66 3.39 12.69
N TYR A 142 -26.64 2.73 12.14
CA TYR A 142 -26.76 1.85 10.97
C TYR A 142 -26.76 0.35 11.30
N GLY A 143 -26.80 -0.03 12.59
CA GLY A 143 -26.83 -1.43 13.02
C GLY A 143 -25.56 -2.23 12.67
N LEU A 144 -24.41 -1.56 12.59
CA LEU A 144 -23.14 -2.21 12.28
C LEU A 144 -22.62 -2.97 13.52
N PRO A 145 -22.17 -4.23 13.40
CA PRO A 145 -21.75 -5.02 14.56
C PRO A 145 -20.49 -4.46 15.22
N PHE A 146 -20.42 -4.61 16.55
CA PHE A 146 -19.26 -4.29 17.38
C PHE A 146 -18.12 -5.28 17.14
N GLY A 147 -17.50 -5.21 15.95
CA GLY A 147 -16.45 -6.14 15.54
C GLY A 147 -15.76 -5.80 14.22
N TYR A 148 -16.45 -5.13 13.30
CA TYR A 148 -16.05 -5.01 11.88
C TYR A 148 -14.62 -4.49 11.57
N PHE A 149 -13.92 -3.88 12.54
CA PHE A 149 -12.55 -3.35 12.38
C PHE A 149 -11.55 -3.94 13.42
N SER A 150 -11.87 -5.10 13.99
CA SER A 150 -11.03 -5.89 14.92
C SER A 150 -11.00 -7.33 14.42
N ASP A 151 -9.88 -8.03 14.57
CA ASP A 151 -9.78 -9.45 14.20
C ASP A 151 -10.66 -10.36 15.07
N ASP A 152 -11.20 -9.84 16.18
CA ASP A 152 -11.98 -10.63 17.14
C ASP A 152 -13.46 -10.25 17.32
N SER A 153 -14.28 -10.62 16.34
CA SER A 153 -15.69 -11.01 16.56
C SER A 153 -16.20 -11.89 15.42
N GLU A 154 -16.99 -12.92 15.72
CA GLU A 154 -17.86 -13.55 14.72
C GLU A 154 -19.19 -12.78 14.66
N SER A 155 -19.63 -12.41 13.46
CA SER A 155 -21.04 -12.04 13.24
C SER A 155 -21.41 -12.34 11.80
N GLN A 156 -22.30 -13.32 11.60
CA GLN A 156 -22.78 -13.71 10.29
C GLN A 156 -23.54 -12.54 9.65
N ILE A 157 -23.13 -12.12 8.45
CA ILE A 157 -23.98 -11.30 7.59
C ILE A 157 -25.05 -12.22 6.99
N VAL A 158 -26.06 -12.54 7.79
CA VAL A 158 -27.30 -13.15 7.28
C VAL A 158 -27.88 -12.17 6.26
N MET A 159 -27.88 -12.57 4.99
CA MET A 159 -28.41 -11.75 3.90
C MET A 159 -29.95 -11.74 3.95
N ASP A 160 -30.47 -10.88 4.82
CA ASP A 160 -31.89 -10.56 4.89
C ASP A 160 -32.41 -10.10 3.53
N LYS A 161 -33.64 -10.51 3.19
CA LYS A 161 -34.24 -10.27 1.87
C LYS A 161 -34.59 -8.78 1.60
N ASP A 162 -34.48 -7.92 2.61
CA ASP A 162 -34.74 -6.48 2.52
C ASP A 162 -33.51 -5.68 2.06
N GLY A 163 -33.43 -5.40 0.76
CA GLY A 163 -32.34 -4.62 0.16
C GLY A 163 -32.09 -3.24 0.81
N LYS A 164 -33.11 -2.65 1.45
CA LYS A 164 -32.96 -1.41 2.24
C LYS A 164 -31.89 -1.54 3.33
N LYS A 165 -31.91 -2.65 4.08
CA LYS A 165 -30.96 -2.94 5.17
C LYS A 165 -29.52 -2.99 4.66
N SER A 166 -29.30 -3.58 3.48
CA SER A 166 -28.01 -3.56 2.78
C SER A 166 -27.55 -2.13 2.41
N THR A 167 -28.46 -1.26 1.94
CA THR A 167 -28.08 0.14 1.62
C THR A 167 -27.71 0.95 2.86
N ASP A 168 -28.41 0.78 3.98
CA ASP A 168 -28.12 1.54 5.21
C ASP A 168 -26.81 1.09 5.88
N ILE A 169 -26.50 -0.21 5.86
CA ILE A 169 -25.18 -0.75 6.26
C ILE A 169 -24.06 -0.14 5.41
N LYS A 170 -24.21 -0.07 4.08
CA LYS A 170 -23.20 0.51 3.18
C LYS A 170 -22.92 1.99 3.47
N LYS A 171 -23.94 2.79 3.78
CA LYS A 171 -23.79 4.21 4.17
C LYS A 171 -22.92 4.35 5.41
N GLY A 172 -23.26 3.60 6.48
CA GLY A 172 -22.50 3.61 7.72
C GLY A 172 -21.04 3.17 7.55
N LEU A 173 -20.79 2.14 6.73
CA LEU A 173 -19.44 1.69 6.41
C LEU A 173 -18.61 2.76 5.69
N VAL A 174 -19.18 3.48 4.71
CA VAL A 174 -18.48 4.57 4.01
C VAL A 174 -18.14 5.73 4.95
N SER A 175 -19.05 6.14 5.83
CA SER A 175 -18.78 7.14 6.87
C SER A 175 -17.69 6.67 7.85
N CYS A 176 -17.70 5.40 8.26
CA CYS A 176 -16.63 4.83 9.10
C CYS A 176 -15.27 4.79 8.39
N HIS A 177 -15.21 4.42 7.10
CA HIS A 177 -13.98 4.46 6.29
C HIS A 177 -13.34 5.85 6.30
N ARG A 178 -14.14 6.90 6.07
CA ARG A 178 -13.65 8.29 6.09
C ARG A 178 -13.15 8.70 7.48
N CYS A 179 -13.89 8.35 8.54
CA CYS A 179 -13.43 8.58 9.92
C CYS A 179 -12.11 7.87 10.24
N LEU A 180 -11.89 6.66 9.71
CA LEU A 180 -10.63 5.93 9.86
C LEU A 180 -9.46 6.57 9.10
N ILE A 181 -9.68 7.15 7.91
CA ILE A 181 -8.67 7.99 7.26
C ILE A 181 -8.29 9.17 8.17
N TYR A 182 -9.26 9.86 8.77
CA TYR A 182 -9.01 11.00 9.64
C TYR A 182 -8.30 10.60 10.95
N LEU A 183 -8.63 9.44 11.54
CA LEU A 183 -7.89 8.86 12.67
C LEU A 183 -6.44 8.51 12.29
N GLY A 184 -6.22 7.95 11.10
CA GLY A 184 -4.89 7.68 10.56
C GLY A 184 -4.08 8.96 10.32
N ASP A 185 -4.69 10.01 9.79
CA ASP A 185 -4.06 11.31 9.60
C ASP A 185 -3.67 11.92 10.96
N LEU A 186 -4.58 11.91 11.94
CA LEU A 186 -4.32 12.39 13.30
C LEU A 186 -3.16 11.64 13.98
N ALA A 187 -3.12 10.31 13.87
CA ALA A 187 -2.02 9.49 14.38
C ALA A 187 -0.69 9.78 13.65
N ARG A 188 -0.71 9.96 12.31
CA ARG A 188 0.47 10.40 11.56
C ARG A 188 0.98 11.76 12.05
N TYR A 189 0.10 12.71 12.35
CA TYR A 189 0.48 14.01 12.94
C TYR A 189 1.04 13.86 14.36
N LYS A 190 0.48 12.99 15.21
CA LYS A 190 1.07 12.69 16.53
C LYS A 190 2.49 12.13 16.41
N GLY A 191 2.74 11.24 15.46
CA GLY A 191 4.09 10.70 15.21
C GLY A 191 5.07 11.74 14.64
N LEU A 192 4.62 12.64 13.77
CA LEU A 192 5.44 13.73 13.20
C LEU A 192 5.87 14.77 14.25
N TYR A 193 5.05 15.00 15.29
CA TYR A 193 5.30 15.94 16.38
C TYR A 193 5.50 15.24 17.75
N GLY A 194 5.83 13.95 17.69
CA GLY A 194 6.14 13.08 18.82
C GLY A 194 7.61 13.16 19.24
N ASP A 195 7.97 12.42 20.28
CA ASP A 195 9.30 12.37 20.86
C ASP A 195 9.74 10.90 21.02
N GLY A 196 10.92 10.54 20.48
CA GLY A 196 11.47 9.18 20.58
C GLY A 196 10.51 8.07 20.13
N ASP A 197 10.43 7.00 20.93
CA ASP A 197 9.68 5.77 20.65
C ASP A 197 8.18 5.98 20.37
N SER A 198 7.60 7.09 20.87
CA SER A 198 6.21 7.45 20.57
C SER A 198 5.94 7.59 19.07
N LYS A 199 6.94 8.01 18.26
CA LYS A 199 6.81 8.12 16.81
C LYS A 199 6.49 6.78 16.15
N SER A 200 7.16 5.70 16.55
CA SER A 200 6.93 4.36 16.01
C SER A 200 5.51 3.87 16.33
N ARG A 201 5.10 4.01 17.60
CA ARG A 201 3.76 3.62 18.07
C ARG A 201 2.63 4.37 17.34
N GLU A 202 2.78 5.69 17.15
CA GLU A 202 1.78 6.50 16.45
C GLU A 202 1.74 6.21 14.94
N TYR A 203 2.87 5.87 14.31
CA TYR A 203 2.88 5.41 12.90
C TYR A 203 2.28 4.00 12.75
N ALA A 204 2.48 3.09 13.71
CA ALA A 204 1.81 1.80 13.73
C ALA A 204 0.28 1.95 13.90
N ALA A 205 -0.16 2.85 14.79
CA ALA A 205 -1.58 3.19 14.94
C ALA A 205 -2.17 3.81 13.65
N ALA A 206 -1.45 4.73 13.01
CA ALA A 206 -1.85 5.30 11.72
C ALA A 206 -1.99 4.22 10.64
N SER A 207 -1.01 3.32 10.53
CA SER A 207 -1.04 2.18 9.61
C SER A 207 -2.26 1.28 9.85
N SER A 208 -2.55 0.95 11.11
CA SER A 208 -3.74 0.16 11.48
C SER A 208 -5.05 0.82 11.03
N TYR A 209 -5.22 2.13 11.26
CA TYR A 209 -6.42 2.84 10.79
C TYR A 209 -6.56 2.86 9.27
N TYR A 210 -5.46 3.05 8.52
CA TYR A 210 -5.52 2.98 7.06
C TYR A 210 -5.78 1.56 6.54
N LEU A 211 -5.27 0.51 7.20
CA LEU A 211 -5.58 -0.88 6.84
C LEU A 211 -7.05 -1.23 7.14
N GLN A 212 -7.61 -0.76 8.26
CA GLN A 212 -9.04 -0.85 8.56
C GLN A 212 -9.88 -0.08 7.52
N ALA A 213 -9.45 1.12 7.09
CA ALA A 213 -10.13 1.84 6.02
C ALA A 213 -10.09 1.05 4.68
N ALA A 214 -8.96 0.44 4.34
CA ALA A 214 -8.79 -0.37 3.13
C ALA A 214 -9.65 -1.64 3.13
N SER A 215 -9.83 -2.32 4.28
CA SER A 215 -10.66 -3.52 4.36
C SER A 215 -12.17 -3.24 4.20
N ILE A 216 -12.63 -2.05 4.59
CA ILE A 216 -14.01 -1.60 4.41
C ILE A 216 -14.31 -1.26 2.93
N TRP A 217 -13.40 -0.56 2.27
CA TRP A 217 -13.58 -0.08 0.90
C TRP A 217 -12.30 -0.27 0.09
N SER A 218 -12.05 -1.52 -0.31
CA SER A 218 -10.86 -1.93 -1.06
C SER A 218 -10.72 -1.25 -2.43
N SER A 219 -11.83 -0.76 -2.98
CA SER A 219 -11.88 0.03 -4.22
C SER A 219 -11.45 1.50 -4.07
N SER A 220 -11.03 1.94 -2.87
CA SER A 220 -10.59 3.31 -2.57
C SER A 220 -9.06 3.40 -2.57
N GLY A 221 -8.48 4.32 -3.36
CA GLY A 221 -7.02 4.50 -3.42
C GLY A 221 -6.43 5.22 -2.21
N ASN A 222 -7.23 6.06 -1.54
CA ASN A 222 -6.78 6.94 -0.46
C ASN A 222 -6.08 6.21 0.71
N PRO A 223 -6.61 5.10 1.28
CA PRO A 223 -5.88 4.33 2.30
C PRO A 223 -4.47 3.92 1.87
N HIS A 224 -4.32 3.45 0.62
CA HIS A 224 -3.02 3.06 0.08
C HIS A 224 -2.10 4.27 -0.13
N HIS A 225 -2.62 5.40 -0.59
CA HIS A 225 -1.85 6.65 -0.67
C HIS A 225 -1.29 7.07 0.70
N GLN A 226 -2.11 7.06 1.75
CA GLN A 226 -1.64 7.45 3.09
C GLN A 226 -0.62 6.43 3.68
N LEU A 227 -0.77 5.14 3.37
CA LEU A 227 0.22 4.10 3.70
C LEU A 227 1.55 4.30 2.96
N ALA A 228 1.54 4.77 1.71
CA ALA A 228 2.75 5.08 0.95
C ALA A 228 3.55 6.25 1.56
N ILE A 229 2.86 7.23 2.12
CA ILE A 229 3.47 8.34 2.89
C ILE A 229 4.14 7.80 4.17
N LEU A 230 3.51 6.87 4.90
CA LEU A 230 4.12 6.25 6.08
C LEU A 230 5.39 5.45 5.72
N ALA A 231 5.35 4.62 4.68
CA ALA A 231 6.52 3.88 4.18
C ALA A 231 7.66 4.84 3.80
N SER A 232 7.33 5.95 3.12
CA SER A 232 8.26 7.02 2.74
C SER A 232 8.91 7.71 3.94
N TYR A 233 8.23 7.81 5.10
CA TYR A 233 8.79 8.34 6.34
C TYR A 233 9.72 7.37 7.08
N SER A 234 9.60 6.06 6.82
CA SER A 234 10.48 5.02 7.36
C SER A 234 11.67 4.69 6.44
N GLY A 235 11.64 5.15 5.19
CA GLY A 235 12.66 4.84 4.18
C GLY A 235 12.38 3.58 3.35
N ASP A 236 11.21 2.97 3.49
CA ASP A 236 10.75 1.82 2.71
C ASP A 236 10.32 2.28 1.30
N GLU A 237 11.28 2.36 0.36
CA GLU A 237 11.02 2.81 -1.02
C GLU A 237 10.16 1.81 -1.80
N LEU A 238 10.38 0.50 -1.62
CA LEU A 238 9.64 -0.55 -2.31
C LEU A 238 8.18 -0.59 -1.83
N GLY A 239 7.95 -0.57 -0.52
CA GLY A 239 6.61 -0.48 0.07
C GLY A 239 5.89 0.83 -0.24
N ALA A 240 6.61 1.95 -0.33
CA ALA A 240 6.03 3.22 -0.79
C ALA A 240 5.55 3.13 -2.25
N VAL A 241 6.39 2.64 -3.17
CA VAL A 241 6.02 2.46 -4.59
C VAL A 241 4.88 1.45 -4.75
N TYR A 242 4.93 0.31 -4.06
CA TYR A 242 3.85 -0.67 -4.00
C TYR A 242 2.52 -0.03 -3.57
N ARG A 243 2.53 0.77 -2.49
CA ARG A 243 1.32 1.43 -1.99
C ARG A 243 0.83 2.57 -2.91
N TYR A 244 1.70 3.31 -3.58
CA TYR A 244 1.29 4.25 -4.64
C TYR A 244 0.70 3.54 -5.86
N PHE A 245 1.28 2.41 -6.31
CA PHE A 245 0.74 1.60 -7.39
C PHE A 245 -0.65 1.03 -7.04
N ARG A 246 -0.82 0.49 -5.83
CA ARG A 246 -2.14 0.07 -5.30
C ARG A 246 -3.14 1.23 -5.24
N SER A 247 -2.68 2.44 -4.90
CA SER A 247 -3.51 3.66 -4.93
C SER A 247 -3.97 4.10 -6.33
N LEU A 248 -3.40 3.52 -7.40
CA LEU A 248 -3.70 3.83 -8.81
C LEU A 248 -4.41 2.69 -9.57
N ALA A 249 -4.38 1.46 -9.04
CA ALA A 249 -5.03 0.28 -9.62
C ALA A 249 -6.16 -0.26 -8.71
N VAL A 250 -7.12 0.61 -8.43
CA VAL A 250 -8.40 0.37 -7.75
C VAL A 250 -9.47 1.19 -8.48
N ASP A 251 -10.77 0.88 -8.32
CA ASP A 251 -11.84 1.55 -9.07
C ASP A 251 -11.92 3.07 -8.83
N ASN A 252 -11.54 3.53 -7.63
CA ASN A 252 -11.51 4.94 -7.24
C ASN A 252 -10.06 5.36 -6.94
N PRO A 253 -9.21 5.56 -7.98
CA PRO A 253 -7.79 5.84 -7.79
C PRO A 253 -7.57 7.24 -7.22
N PHE A 254 -6.60 7.38 -6.32
CA PHE A 254 -6.26 8.68 -5.73
C PHE A 254 -5.19 9.36 -6.57
N SER A 255 -5.58 10.35 -7.39
CA SER A 255 -4.75 10.93 -8.46
C SER A 255 -3.39 11.46 -7.99
N THR A 256 -3.31 12.10 -6.82
CA THR A 256 -2.07 12.64 -6.23
C THR A 256 -1.00 11.57 -5.98
N ALA A 257 -1.36 10.29 -5.94
CA ALA A 257 -0.40 9.19 -5.92
C ALA A 257 0.54 9.22 -7.13
N ARG A 258 0.09 9.68 -8.30
CA ARG A 258 0.93 9.78 -9.51
C ARG A 258 2.05 10.81 -9.35
N ASP A 259 1.75 11.98 -8.79
CA ASP A 259 2.71 13.07 -8.62
C ASP A 259 3.73 12.73 -7.53
N ASN A 260 3.26 12.21 -6.39
CA ASN A 260 4.12 11.75 -5.29
C ASN A 260 5.03 10.59 -5.70
N LEU A 261 4.57 9.71 -6.60
CA LEU A 261 5.34 8.61 -7.17
C LEU A 261 6.45 9.09 -8.12
N ILE A 262 6.22 10.16 -8.91
CA ILE A 262 7.27 10.78 -9.73
C ILE A 262 8.39 11.35 -8.82
N VAL A 263 8.02 12.02 -7.72
CA VAL A 263 8.97 12.52 -6.72
C VAL A 263 9.73 11.36 -6.04
N ALA A 264 9.04 10.26 -5.73
CA ALA A 264 9.66 9.06 -5.18
C ALA A 264 10.70 8.43 -6.14
N PHE A 265 10.40 8.35 -7.45
CA PHE A 265 11.32 7.79 -8.44
C PHE A 265 12.54 8.69 -8.69
N GLU A 266 12.42 10.03 -8.68
CA GLU A 266 13.60 10.90 -8.82
C GLU A 266 14.47 10.89 -7.55
N LYS A 267 13.88 10.75 -6.35
CA LYS A 267 14.63 10.48 -5.12
C LYS A 267 15.37 9.13 -5.21
N ASN A 268 14.68 8.07 -5.63
CA ASN A 268 15.30 6.76 -5.81
C ASN A 268 16.42 6.77 -6.87
N ARG A 269 16.28 7.52 -7.97
CA ARG A 269 17.34 7.72 -8.97
C ARG A 269 18.60 8.33 -8.35
N HIS A 270 18.45 9.31 -7.46
CA HIS A 270 19.56 9.85 -6.67
C HIS A 270 20.20 8.78 -5.78
N ASN A 271 19.40 8.01 -5.03
CA ASN A 271 19.89 6.94 -4.16
C ASN A 271 20.60 5.81 -4.94
N TYR A 272 20.07 5.43 -6.11
CA TYR A 272 20.69 4.49 -7.04
C TYR A 272 22.07 4.98 -7.51
N SER A 273 22.21 6.27 -7.81
CA SER A 273 23.51 6.86 -8.20
C SER A 273 24.55 6.93 -7.07
N GLN A 274 24.13 6.66 -5.82
CA GLN A 274 25.00 6.60 -4.64
C GLN A 274 25.31 5.16 -4.19
N LEU A 275 24.74 4.14 -4.83
CA LEU A 275 25.14 2.75 -4.57
C LEU A 275 26.60 2.54 -4.96
N PRO A 276 27.36 1.68 -4.24
CA PRO A 276 28.66 1.23 -4.69
C PRO A 276 28.56 0.64 -6.10
N GLY A 277 29.32 1.19 -7.04
CA GLY A 277 29.31 0.73 -8.42
C GLY A 277 30.12 -0.55 -8.57
N ASP A 278 29.44 -1.65 -8.89
CA ASP A 278 30.08 -2.90 -9.30
C ASP A 278 31.01 -2.64 -10.51
N VAL A 279 32.24 -3.14 -10.41
CA VAL A 279 33.34 -2.64 -11.26
C VAL A 279 33.26 -3.21 -12.68
N LYS A 280 32.55 -2.51 -13.59
CA LYS A 280 32.79 -2.46 -15.06
C LYS A 280 31.83 -1.49 -15.81
N ALA A 281 32.18 -0.20 -15.88
CA ALA A 281 31.73 0.71 -16.94
C ALA A 281 32.72 1.89 -17.10
N PRO A 282 32.96 2.42 -18.33
CA PRO A 282 33.96 3.45 -18.55
C PRO A 282 33.48 4.87 -18.20
N LEU A 283 34.38 5.65 -17.61
CA LEU A 283 34.13 6.99 -17.09
C LEU A 283 34.09 8.07 -18.19
N VAL A 284 32.89 8.43 -18.67
CA VAL A 284 32.68 9.68 -19.42
C VAL A 284 32.59 10.83 -18.43
N LYS A 285 33.59 11.72 -18.45
CA LYS A 285 33.66 12.93 -17.62
C LYS A 285 33.25 14.15 -18.43
N GLU A 286 32.25 14.89 -17.93
CA GLU A 286 32.13 16.32 -18.18
C GLU A 286 32.32 17.11 -16.86
N PRO A 287 32.73 18.39 -16.91
CA PRO A 287 33.52 18.96 -15.83
C PRO A 287 32.72 19.63 -14.71
N ALA A 288 32.91 19.17 -13.48
CA ALA A 288 32.53 19.92 -12.30
C ALA A 288 33.41 21.18 -12.15
N VAL A 289 32.81 22.36 -12.21
CA VAL A 289 33.50 23.65 -11.99
C VAL A 289 33.96 23.73 -10.54
N ARG A 290 35.28 23.86 -10.34
CA ARG A 290 35.88 24.08 -9.02
C ARG A 290 35.85 25.56 -8.65
N LEU A 291 35.52 25.85 -7.40
CA LEU A 291 36.15 26.94 -6.65
C LEU A 291 36.84 26.36 -5.40
N SER A 292 37.93 27.00 -4.97
CA SER A 292 38.96 26.42 -4.11
C SER A 292 39.03 27.07 -2.73
N GLY A 293 39.30 26.27 -1.70
CA GLY A 293 39.32 26.71 -0.29
C GLY A 293 40.21 25.86 0.63
N LYS A 294 41.49 25.69 0.28
CA LYS A 294 42.57 25.27 1.21
C LYS A 294 42.75 26.29 2.35
N ASP A 295 43.42 26.04 3.48
CA ASP A 295 44.18 24.91 4.11
C ASP A 295 43.98 25.13 5.66
N ARG A 296 44.47 24.43 6.71
CA ARG A 296 45.52 23.41 6.98
C ARG A 296 45.33 22.86 8.42
N GLY A 297 46.18 21.92 8.89
CA GLY A 297 46.41 21.65 10.34
C GLY A 297 45.63 20.45 10.92
N LYS A 298 46.04 19.17 10.79
CA LYS A 298 47.28 18.47 11.21
C LYS A 298 47.57 18.46 12.73
N ALA A 299 47.40 17.29 13.34
CA ALA A 299 48.39 16.64 14.23
C ALA A 299 48.07 15.12 14.32
N GLU A 300 49.06 14.28 14.67
CA GLU A 300 48.98 12.81 14.63
C GLU A 300 49.22 12.20 16.02
N ALA A 301 48.64 11.02 16.29
CA ALA A 301 49.07 10.12 17.36
C ALA A 301 48.81 8.65 16.94
N LYS A 302 49.71 7.72 17.31
CA LYS A 302 49.67 6.31 16.90
C LYS A 302 49.43 5.36 18.09
N LEU A 303 48.71 4.28 17.80
CA LEU A 303 48.87 2.91 18.32
C LEU A 303 49.28 2.70 19.79
N ALA A 304 48.38 2.09 20.55
CA ALA A 304 48.72 1.03 21.51
C ALA A 304 47.62 -0.04 21.46
N SER A 305 47.99 -1.33 21.50
CA SER A 305 47.08 -2.46 21.34
C SER A 305 46.67 -3.09 22.67
N LYS A 306 45.51 -3.74 22.69
CA LYS A 306 45.25 -4.89 23.56
C LYS A 306 44.14 -5.76 22.99
N GLU A 307 44.50 -6.97 22.60
CA GLU A 307 43.56 -8.05 22.28
C GLU A 307 42.95 -8.59 23.57
N THR A 308 41.71 -9.08 23.51
CA THR A 308 41.31 -10.46 23.90
C THR A 308 39.78 -10.56 23.86
N ASN A 309 39.27 -11.28 22.85
CA ASN A 309 38.02 -12.07 22.80
C ASN A 309 37.57 -12.15 21.34
N MET A 310 37.73 -13.33 20.73
CA MET A 310 37.20 -13.61 19.40
C MET A 310 35.75 -14.10 19.48
N GLU A 311 34.96 -13.67 18.51
CA GLU A 311 33.55 -14.02 18.26
C GLU A 311 32.54 -13.49 19.32
N PRO A 312 31.30 -13.12 18.93
CA PRO A 312 30.58 -13.46 17.69
C PRO A 312 30.50 -12.30 16.67
N ASN A 313 31.57 -12.12 15.88
CA ASN A 313 31.60 -11.12 14.81
C ASN A 313 31.06 -11.67 13.48
N ALA A 314 31.54 -12.85 13.03
CA ALA A 314 31.23 -13.37 11.70
C ALA A 314 29.73 -13.52 11.41
N ALA A 315 28.94 -13.96 12.40
CA ALA A 315 27.49 -14.07 12.28
C ALA A 315 26.79 -12.69 12.16
N ARG A 316 27.30 -11.66 12.85
CA ARG A 316 26.78 -10.28 12.74
C ARG A 316 27.19 -9.64 11.43
N GLU A 317 28.43 -9.84 10.99
CA GLU A 317 28.96 -9.35 9.72
C GLU A 317 28.21 -9.95 8.52
N LYS A 318 27.94 -11.28 8.53
CA LYS A 318 27.08 -11.91 7.52
C LYS A 318 25.65 -11.34 7.55
N ALA A 319 25.06 -11.16 8.72
CA ALA A 319 23.71 -10.59 8.85
C ALA A 319 23.61 -9.13 8.35
N SER A 320 24.62 -8.29 8.61
CA SER A 320 24.68 -6.95 8.01
C SER A 320 24.85 -6.99 6.50
N GLY A 321 25.67 -7.89 5.97
CA GLY A 321 25.88 -8.06 4.53
C GLY A 321 24.59 -8.38 3.78
N VAL A 322 23.78 -9.33 4.29
CA VAL A 322 22.47 -9.67 3.71
C VAL A 322 21.50 -8.47 3.76
N GLN A 323 21.49 -7.70 4.84
CA GLN A 323 20.62 -6.53 4.96
C GLN A 323 21.02 -5.38 4.03
N ASP A 324 22.33 -5.12 3.84
CA ASP A 324 22.81 -4.11 2.88
C ASP A 324 22.63 -4.57 1.42
N ALA A 325 22.75 -5.87 1.13
CA ALA A 325 22.38 -6.46 -0.16
C ALA A 325 20.87 -6.31 -0.43
N PHE A 326 20.02 -6.67 0.52
CA PHE A 326 18.56 -6.53 0.42
C PHE A 326 18.11 -5.07 0.20
N LYS A 327 18.75 -4.12 0.91
CA LYS A 327 18.53 -2.68 0.72
C LYS A 327 18.98 -2.21 -0.66
N SER A 328 20.11 -2.70 -1.16
CA SER A 328 20.62 -2.39 -2.50
C SER A 328 19.67 -2.93 -3.58
N PHE A 329 19.25 -4.18 -3.46
CA PHE A 329 18.21 -4.80 -4.29
C PHE A 329 16.93 -3.96 -4.33
N CYS A 330 16.40 -3.53 -3.18
CA CYS A 330 15.21 -2.68 -3.12
C CYS A 330 15.38 -1.38 -3.93
N ILE A 331 16.54 -0.71 -3.82
CA ILE A 331 16.84 0.53 -4.57
C ILE A 331 16.92 0.24 -6.07
N ARG A 332 17.57 -0.85 -6.49
CA ARG A 332 17.70 -1.25 -7.91
C ARG A 332 16.36 -1.71 -8.51
N PHE A 333 15.54 -2.46 -7.77
CA PHE A 333 14.21 -2.91 -8.19
C PHE A 333 13.20 -1.77 -8.33
N VAL A 334 13.26 -0.78 -7.43
CA VAL A 334 12.49 0.47 -7.57
C VAL A 334 12.98 1.27 -8.78
N ARG A 335 14.30 1.35 -9.03
CA ARG A 335 14.86 2.03 -10.21
C ARG A 335 14.39 1.40 -11.53
N LEU A 336 14.36 0.07 -11.61
CA LEU A 336 13.86 -0.70 -12.76
C LEU A 336 12.42 -0.32 -13.13
N ASN A 337 11.52 -0.33 -12.15
CA ASN A 337 10.12 0.04 -12.35
C ASN A 337 9.94 1.55 -12.58
N GLY A 338 10.80 2.38 -11.98
CA GLY A 338 10.86 3.82 -12.23
C GLY A 338 11.12 4.14 -13.70
N ILE A 339 12.14 3.52 -14.32
CA ILE A 339 12.47 3.68 -15.75
C ILE A 339 11.25 3.44 -16.65
N LEU A 340 10.49 2.38 -16.38
CA LEU A 340 9.28 2.02 -17.14
C LEU A 340 8.10 2.96 -16.87
N PHE A 341 7.95 3.46 -15.64
CA PHE A 341 6.85 4.35 -15.26
C PHE A 341 7.07 5.79 -15.73
N THR A 342 8.28 6.34 -15.55
CA THR A 342 8.63 7.71 -15.99
C THR A 342 8.97 7.78 -17.48
N ARG A 343 9.20 6.63 -18.13
CA ARG A 343 9.64 6.51 -19.53
C ARG A 343 11.00 7.17 -19.81
N THR A 344 11.88 7.22 -18.80
CA THR A 344 13.20 7.86 -18.86
C THR A 344 14.31 6.91 -18.44
N SER A 345 15.48 7.06 -19.06
CA SER A 345 16.63 6.14 -18.95
C SER A 345 16.35 4.70 -19.44
N LEU A 346 15.72 4.57 -20.60
CA LEU A 346 15.47 3.27 -21.24
C LEU A 346 16.76 2.62 -21.75
N GLU A 347 17.78 3.43 -22.07
CA GLU A 347 19.13 2.98 -22.42
C GLU A 347 19.82 2.21 -21.30
N THR A 348 19.51 2.49 -20.03
CA THR A 348 20.06 1.75 -18.87
C THR A 348 19.18 0.56 -18.44
N PHE A 349 18.08 0.28 -19.13
CA PHE A 349 17.08 -0.70 -18.66
C PHE A 349 17.65 -2.12 -18.56
N ALA A 350 18.42 -2.57 -19.56
CA ALA A 350 18.97 -3.92 -19.59
C ALA A 350 19.99 -4.17 -18.47
N ASP A 351 20.85 -3.18 -18.20
CA ASP A 351 21.87 -3.26 -17.14
C ASP A 351 21.23 -3.27 -15.76
N VAL A 352 20.23 -2.40 -15.53
CA VAL A 352 19.48 -2.35 -14.27
C VAL A 352 18.71 -3.66 -14.06
N LEU A 353 18.09 -4.23 -15.10
CA LEU A 353 17.43 -5.54 -15.00
C LEU A 353 18.44 -6.64 -14.64
N SER A 354 19.60 -6.69 -15.30
CA SER A 354 20.65 -7.69 -15.02
C SER A 354 21.11 -7.66 -13.55
N LEU A 355 21.31 -6.46 -12.99
CA LEU A 355 21.65 -6.29 -11.57
C LEU A 355 20.50 -6.71 -10.64
N VAL A 356 19.25 -6.38 -10.97
CA VAL A 356 18.08 -6.80 -10.18
C VAL A 356 17.87 -8.31 -10.21
N SER A 357 18.08 -8.95 -11.37
CA SER A 357 18.02 -10.41 -11.54
C SER A 357 19.15 -11.11 -10.78
N HIS A 358 20.37 -10.54 -10.77
CA HIS A 358 21.49 -11.03 -9.96
C HIS A 358 21.17 -10.98 -8.46
N ASP A 359 20.83 -9.80 -7.94
CA ASP A 359 20.58 -9.59 -6.51
C ASP A 359 19.38 -10.42 -6.01
N LEU A 360 18.36 -10.62 -6.87
CA LEU A 360 17.24 -11.51 -6.57
C LEU A 360 17.69 -12.97 -6.43
N CYS A 361 18.63 -13.45 -7.26
CA CYS A 361 19.20 -14.80 -7.11
C CYS A 361 20.02 -14.94 -5.82
N GLU A 362 20.81 -13.93 -5.48
CA GLU A 362 21.62 -13.93 -4.26
C GLU A 362 20.73 -13.97 -3.00
N LEU A 363 19.69 -13.15 -2.95
CA LEU A 363 18.77 -13.08 -1.81
C LEU A 363 17.83 -14.29 -1.72
N LEU A 364 17.40 -14.87 -2.84
CA LEU A 364 16.65 -16.14 -2.82
C LEU A 364 17.52 -17.31 -2.29
N SER A 365 18.85 -17.20 -2.37
CA SER A 365 19.83 -18.28 -2.15
C SER A 365 19.60 -19.50 -3.07
N SER A 366 20.39 -20.56 -2.90
CA SER A 366 20.24 -21.81 -3.65
C SER A 366 20.39 -23.02 -2.72
N GLY A 367 19.83 -24.16 -3.14
CA GLY A 367 19.91 -25.43 -2.40
C GLY A 367 18.56 -25.94 -1.87
N PRO A 368 18.58 -27.06 -1.11
CA PRO A 368 17.39 -27.82 -0.77
C PRO A 368 16.51 -27.21 0.33
N GLU A 369 17.07 -26.33 1.17
CA GLU A 369 16.38 -25.64 2.26
C GLU A 369 16.10 -24.18 1.88
N GLU A 370 15.15 -23.53 2.58
CA GLU A 370 14.72 -22.16 2.34
C GLU A 370 15.42 -21.16 3.30
N GLU A 371 15.94 -20.04 2.78
CA GLU A 371 16.60 -18.99 3.58
C GLU A 371 15.77 -17.69 3.59
N LEU A 372 15.63 -17.08 4.78
CA LEU A 372 14.78 -15.92 5.07
C LEU A 372 15.57 -14.60 4.96
N ASN A 373 16.02 -14.24 3.77
CA ASN A 373 16.90 -13.09 3.55
C ASN A 373 16.16 -11.74 3.34
N PHE A 374 14.84 -11.76 3.12
CA PHE A 374 14.02 -10.57 2.83
C PHE A 374 13.28 -9.99 4.04
N GLY A 375 13.26 -10.70 5.17
CA GLY A 375 12.46 -10.37 6.36
C GLY A 375 12.73 -11.35 7.51
N THR A 376 12.18 -11.06 8.70
CA THR A 376 12.49 -11.80 9.93
C THR A 376 11.80 -13.17 10.04
N ASP A 377 10.67 -13.35 9.35
CA ASP A 377 9.94 -14.61 9.26
C ASP A 377 9.43 -14.91 7.84
N ALA A 378 8.89 -16.11 7.62
CA ALA A 378 8.38 -16.53 6.32
C ALA A 378 7.21 -15.67 5.81
N ALA A 379 6.41 -15.07 6.69
CA ALA A 379 5.28 -14.22 6.30
C ALA A 379 5.77 -12.84 5.83
N GLU A 380 6.81 -12.26 6.43
CA GLU A 380 7.47 -11.05 5.91
C GLU A 380 8.13 -11.29 4.55
N ASN A 381 8.83 -12.42 4.39
CA ASN A 381 9.47 -12.81 3.12
C ASN A 381 8.41 -13.01 2.01
N ALA A 382 7.32 -13.75 2.30
CA ALA A 382 6.19 -13.92 1.39
C ALA A 382 5.51 -12.60 1.03
N LEU A 383 5.23 -11.75 2.02
CA LEU A 383 4.60 -10.45 1.83
C LEU A 383 5.43 -9.53 0.95
N LEU A 384 6.77 -9.57 1.04
CA LEU A 384 7.62 -8.82 0.12
C LEU A 384 7.47 -9.32 -1.32
N LEU A 385 7.55 -10.63 -1.56
CA LEU A 385 7.41 -11.18 -2.90
C LEU A 385 6.03 -10.88 -3.51
N VAL A 386 4.96 -10.94 -2.70
CA VAL A 386 3.59 -10.52 -3.09
C VAL A 386 3.56 -9.03 -3.50
N ARG A 387 4.29 -8.15 -2.79
CA ARG A 387 4.43 -6.73 -3.19
C ARG A 387 5.24 -6.57 -4.49
N MET A 388 6.30 -7.34 -4.68
CA MET A 388 7.14 -7.31 -5.88
C MET A 388 6.37 -7.75 -7.14
N VAL A 389 5.68 -8.90 -7.09
CA VAL A 389 4.85 -9.35 -8.23
C VAL A 389 3.73 -8.34 -8.51
N SER A 390 3.11 -7.76 -7.47
CA SER A 390 2.10 -6.70 -7.64
C SER A 390 2.65 -5.45 -8.31
N ILE A 391 3.91 -5.07 -8.02
CA ILE A 391 4.60 -3.97 -8.70
C ILE A 391 4.78 -4.29 -10.19
N LEU A 392 5.28 -5.48 -10.53
CA LEU A 392 5.53 -5.88 -11.91
C LEU A 392 4.22 -6.03 -12.73
N VAL A 393 3.19 -6.64 -12.13
CA VAL A 393 1.83 -6.75 -12.68
C VAL A 393 1.22 -5.38 -12.93
N PHE A 394 1.34 -4.44 -11.99
CA PHE A 394 0.91 -3.06 -12.20
C PHE A 394 1.67 -2.40 -13.36
N THR A 395 2.99 -2.57 -13.45
CA THR A 395 3.80 -1.96 -14.51
C THR A 395 3.31 -2.40 -15.90
N VAL A 396 3.03 -3.70 -16.10
CA VAL A 396 2.43 -4.20 -17.35
C VAL A 396 1.00 -3.66 -17.55
N TYR A 397 0.15 -3.71 -16.52
CA TYR A 397 -1.23 -3.21 -16.59
C TYR A 397 -1.33 -1.71 -16.95
N ASN A 398 -0.53 -0.87 -16.30
CA ASN A 398 -0.47 0.58 -16.53
C ASN A 398 0.08 0.92 -17.93
N LEU A 399 0.92 0.07 -18.53
CA LEU A 399 1.36 0.19 -19.92
C LEU A 399 0.33 -0.37 -20.92
N LYS A 400 -0.44 -1.40 -20.53
CA LYS A 400 -1.55 -1.93 -21.35
C LYS A 400 -2.78 -1.03 -21.38
N ARG A 401 -3.02 -0.17 -20.39
CA ARG A 401 -4.13 0.81 -20.45
C ARG A 401 -3.95 1.77 -21.63
N GLU A 402 -4.92 1.74 -22.53
CA GLU A 402 -5.07 2.67 -23.65
C GLU A 402 -5.43 4.08 -23.13
N SER A 403 -5.21 5.10 -23.95
CA SER A 403 -5.79 6.43 -23.77
C SER A 403 -6.16 6.99 -25.14
N ASP A 404 -7.38 7.50 -25.30
CA ASP A 404 -7.86 8.00 -26.58
C ASP A 404 -6.96 9.13 -27.11
N GLY A 405 -6.68 9.10 -28.42
CA GLY A 405 -5.87 10.12 -29.10
C GLY A 405 -4.35 9.98 -28.99
N GLN A 406 -3.81 8.81 -28.59
CA GLN A 406 -2.36 8.54 -28.64
C GLN A 406 -1.78 8.77 -30.05
N THR A 407 -0.65 9.47 -30.12
CA THR A 407 0.11 9.65 -31.37
C THR A 407 0.87 8.38 -31.74
N TYR A 408 1.21 8.22 -33.04
CA TYR A 408 2.01 7.09 -33.51
C TYR A 408 3.35 6.93 -32.75
N ALA A 409 4.01 8.05 -32.40
CA ALA A 409 5.26 8.03 -31.63
C ALA A 409 5.04 7.49 -30.20
N GLU A 410 3.93 7.84 -29.55
CA GLU A 410 3.58 7.29 -28.23
C GLU A 410 3.22 5.81 -28.31
N ILE A 411 2.53 5.36 -29.36
CA ILE A 411 2.22 3.95 -29.59
C ILE A 411 3.52 3.14 -29.74
N VAL A 412 4.45 3.59 -30.57
CA VAL A 412 5.76 2.92 -30.75
C VAL A 412 6.57 2.90 -29.45
N GLN A 413 6.62 4.03 -28.70
CA GLN A 413 7.29 4.07 -27.40
C GLN A 413 6.64 3.12 -26.39
N ARG A 414 5.30 3.07 -26.36
CA ARG A 414 4.50 2.21 -25.47
C ARG A 414 4.71 0.74 -25.78
N THR A 415 4.86 0.35 -27.05
CA THR A 415 5.23 -1.01 -27.45
C THR A 415 6.60 -1.41 -26.90
N ALA A 416 7.63 -0.57 -27.07
CA ALA A 416 8.97 -0.85 -26.55
C ALA A 416 9.02 -0.90 -25.00
N LEU A 417 8.28 -0.01 -24.33
CA LEU A 417 8.09 -0.04 -22.87
C LEU A 417 7.41 -1.33 -22.42
N LEU A 418 6.38 -1.78 -23.14
CA LEU A 418 5.63 -2.99 -22.83
C LEU A 418 6.47 -4.26 -23.07
N GLN A 419 7.27 -4.31 -24.13
CA GLN A 419 8.27 -5.37 -24.37
C GLN A 419 9.23 -5.49 -23.19
N ASN A 420 9.83 -4.36 -22.76
CA ASN A 420 10.74 -4.32 -21.61
C ASN A 420 10.04 -4.73 -20.30
N ALA A 421 8.83 -4.25 -20.03
CA ALA A 421 8.04 -4.66 -18.85
C ALA A 421 7.74 -6.17 -18.85
N PHE A 422 7.43 -6.75 -20.02
CA PHE A 422 7.24 -8.19 -20.17
C PHE A 422 8.53 -8.98 -19.93
N VAL A 423 9.68 -8.53 -20.44
CA VAL A 423 10.97 -9.18 -20.16
C VAL A 423 11.24 -9.17 -18.65
N ALA A 424 11.13 -8.02 -17.97
CA ALA A 424 11.38 -7.93 -16.53
C ALA A 424 10.44 -8.83 -15.71
N VAL A 425 9.13 -8.86 -15.97
CA VAL A 425 8.22 -9.68 -15.16
C VAL A 425 8.44 -11.18 -15.36
N PHE A 426 8.61 -11.64 -16.61
CA PHE A 426 8.84 -13.07 -16.87
C PHE A 426 10.24 -13.53 -16.43
N GLU A 427 11.26 -12.67 -16.51
CA GLU A 427 12.62 -12.98 -16.03
C GLU A 427 12.65 -13.11 -14.50
N LEU A 428 12.17 -12.11 -13.77
CA LEU A 428 12.19 -12.10 -12.30
C LEU A 428 11.27 -13.19 -11.71
N MET A 429 10.08 -13.41 -12.28
CA MET A 429 9.21 -14.50 -11.82
C MET A 429 9.76 -15.90 -12.19
N ARG A 430 10.58 -16.04 -13.25
CA ARG A 430 11.29 -17.30 -13.53
C ARG A 430 12.26 -17.63 -12.41
N HIS A 431 13.00 -16.66 -11.89
CA HIS A 431 13.93 -16.88 -10.76
C HIS A 431 13.19 -17.33 -9.48
N VAL A 432 12.02 -16.74 -9.18
CA VAL A 432 11.19 -17.16 -8.02
C VAL A 432 10.67 -18.60 -8.19
N VAL A 433 10.17 -18.95 -9.37
CA VAL A 433 9.67 -20.32 -9.68
C VAL A 433 10.80 -21.35 -9.74
N GLU A 434 11.94 -20.99 -10.32
CA GLU A 434 13.16 -21.81 -10.32
C GLU A 434 13.64 -22.08 -8.90
N ARG A 435 13.66 -21.06 -8.03
CA ARG A 435 14.03 -21.23 -6.62
C ARG A 435 13.10 -22.19 -5.89
N CYS A 436 11.78 -22.00 -6.00
CA CYS A 436 10.80 -22.87 -5.37
C CYS A 436 10.95 -24.33 -5.84
N SER A 437 11.34 -24.53 -7.10
CA SER A 437 11.59 -25.85 -7.70
C SER A 437 12.81 -26.57 -7.11
N GLN A 438 13.76 -25.86 -6.50
CA GLN A 438 14.96 -26.46 -5.87
C GLN A 438 14.70 -26.99 -4.44
N LEU A 439 13.66 -26.49 -3.75
CA LEU A 439 13.36 -26.82 -2.35
C LEU A 439 12.91 -28.27 -2.16
N ARG A 440 13.14 -28.83 -0.96
CA ARG A 440 12.61 -30.15 -0.57
C ARG A 440 11.09 -30.12 -0.41
N ASP A 441 10.60 -29.33 0.54
CA ASP A 441 9.17 -29.03 0.64
C ASP A 441 8.83 -27.80 -0.20
N VAL A 442 8.17 -28.03 -1.33
CA VAL A 442 7.65 -26.98 -2.21
C VAL A 442 6.37 -26.35 -1.62
N SER A 443 5.62 -27.10 -0.80
CA SER A 443 4.27 -26.74 -0.33
C SER A 443 4.22 -25.76 0.85
N SER A 444 5.32 -25.59 1.58
CA SER A 444 5.46 -24.60 2.65
C SER A 444 6.31 -23.37 2.27
N SER A 445 6.78 -23.26 1.02
CA SER A 445 7.69 -22.18 0.61
C SER A 445 7.05 -20.79 0.67
N TYR A 446 7.77 -19.81 1.22
CA TYR A 446 7.33 -18.40 1.22
C TYR A 446 7.19 -17.80 -0.18
N THR A 447 7.69 -18.47 -1.21
CA THR A 447 7.55 -18.02 -2.61
C THR A 447 6.18 -18.33 -3.21
N LEU A 448 5.44 -19.33 -2.69
CA LEU A 448 4.17 -19.77 -3.28
C LEU A 448 3.09 -18.67 -3.39
N PRO A 449 2.87 -17.78 -2.41
CA PRO A 449 1.89 -16.69 -2.54
C PRO A 449 2.13 -15.78 -3.73
N ALA A 450 3.40 -15.47 -4.04
CA ALA A 450 3.76 -14.67 -5.20
C ALA A 450 3.60 -15.43 -6.52
N ILE A 451 3.87 -16.73 -6.52
CA ILE A 451 3.68 -17.60 -7.69
C ILE A 451 2.17 -17.78 -7.98
N LEU A 452 1.33 -17.97 -6.95
CA LEU A 452 -0.13 -18.02 -7.07
C LEU A 452 -0.67 -16.75 -7.72
N VAL A 453 -0.36 -15.59 -7.14
CA VAL A 453 -0.78 -14.26 -7.64
C VAL A 453 -0.36 -14.07 -9.10
N PHE A 454 0.83 -14.55 -9.49
CA PHE A 454 1.28 -14.44 -10.88
C PHE A 454 0.51 -15.35 -11.84
N LEU A 455 0.30 -16.62 -11.47
CA LEU A 455 -0.37 -17.59 -12.34
C LEU A 455 -1.86 -17.29 -12.48
N GLU A 456 -2.54 -16.84 -11.43
CA GLU A 456 -3.94 -16.41 -11.53
C GLU A 456 -4.09 -15.14 -12.37
N TRP A 457 -3.18 -14.18 -12.27
CA TRP A 457 -3.15 -13.02 -13.19
C TRP A 457 -3.00 -13.45 -14.65
N LEU A 458 -2.05 -14.36 -14.95
CA LEU A 458 -1.85 -14.87 -16.30
C LEU A 458 -3.06 -15.67 -16.81
N ALA A 459 -3.70 -16.47 -15.96
CA ALA A 459 -4.92 -17.21 -16.32
C ALA A 459 -6.11 -16.26 -16.60
N CYS A 460 -6.19 -15.14 -15.90
CA CYS A 460 -7.19 -14.09 -16.12
C CYS A 460 -6.86 -13.16 -17.30
N CYS A 461 -5.62 -13.18 -17.81
CA CYS A 461 -5.16 -12.36 -18.94
C CYS A 461 -4.42 -13.20 -19.98
N PRO A 462 -5.12 -13.97 -20.83
CA PRO A 462 -4.50 -14.79 -21.88
C PRO A 462 -3.60 -13.99 -22.85
N ASP A 463 -3.94 -12.73 -23.09
CA ASP A 463 -3.18 -11.77 -23.92
C ASP A 463 -1.90 -11.24 -23.24
N VAL A 464 -1.67 -11.59 -21.97
CA VAL A 464 -0.42 -11.38 -21.22
C VAL A 464 0.41 -12.66 -21.22
N ALA A 465 -0.25 -13.80 -21.00
CA ALA A 465 0.36 -15.14 -20.94
C ALA A 465 0.97 -15.60 -22.27
N VAL A 466 0.26 -15.37 -23.38
CA VAL A 466 0.70 -15.74 -24.74
C VAL A 466 1.60 -14.66 -25.34
N ALA A 467 2.60 -15.08 -26.12
CA ALA A 467 3.32 -14.18 -27.00
C ALA A 467 2.47 -13.89 -28.26
N GLY A 468 2.11 -12.62 -28.49
CA GLY A 468 1.51 -12.20 -29.76
C GLY A 468 2.45 -12.44 -30.95
N SER A 469 1.94 -12.34 -32.18
CA SER A 469 2.71 -12.58 -33.41
C SER A 469 3.96 -11.69 -33.53
N ASP A 470 3.87 -10.45 -33.03
CA ASP A 470 4.84 -9.38 -33.27
C ASP A 470 5.78 -9.20 -32.05
N VAL A 471 6.01 -10.28 -31.30
CA VAL A 471 6.84 -10.30 -30.08
C VAL A 471 8.32 -10.41 -30.43
N ASP A 472 9.13 -9.58 -29.78
CA ASP A 472 10.59 -9.55 -29.93
C ASP A 472 11.25 -10.88 -29.52
N GLU A 473 12.40 -11.20 -30.13
CA GLU A 473 13.11 -12.47 -29.90
C GLU A 473 13.55 -12.63 -28.43
N LYS A 474 14.04 -11.58 -27.77
CA LYS A 474 14.40 -11.63 -26.35
C LYS A 474 13.16 -11.87 -25.49
N GLN A 475 12.07 -11.15 -25.77
CA GLN A 475 10.80 -11.30 -25.05
C GLN A 475 10.19 -12.71 -25.24
N SER A 476 10.33 -13.30 -26.44
CA SER A 476 9.93 -14.67 -26.75
C SER A 476 10.78 -15.70 -25.98
N MET A 477 12.11 -15.52 -26.00
CA MET A 477 13.06 -16.38 -25.29
C MET A 477 12.83 -16.37 -23.78
N THR A 478 12.72 -15.19 -23.15
CA THR A 478 12.46 -15.06 -21.71
C THR A 478 11.13 -15.70 -21.32
N ARG A 479 10.08 -15.59 -22.14
CA ARG A 479 8.80 -16.31 -21.93
C ARG A 479 8.96 -17.83 -22.03
N SER A 480 9.64 -18.36 -23.06
CA SER A 480 9.85 -19.81 -23.19
C SER A 480 10.65 -20.36 -22.00
N LEU A 481 11.68 -19.62 -21.56
CA LEU A 481 12.46 -19.95 -20.37
C LEU A 481 11.61 -19.90 -19.09
N PHE A 482 10.73 -18.92 -18.90
CA PHE A 482 9.77 -18.91 -17.80
C PHE A 482 8.88 -20.17 -17.81
N TRP A 483 8.21 -20.45 -18.93
CA TRP A 483 7.26 -21.55 -19.01
C TRP A 483 7.92 -22.92 -18.81
N LYS A 484 9.17 -23.13 -19.26
CA LYS A 484 9.94 -24.36 -18.98
C LYS A 484 10.10 -24.61 -17.47
N HIS A 485 10.46 -23.59 -16.70
CA HIS A 485 10.60 -23.71 -15.25
C HIS A 485 9.23 -23.86 -14.57
N CYS A 486 8.21 -23.14 -15.04
CA CYS A 486 6.83 -23.22 -14.53
C CYS A 486 6.20 -24.61 -14.74
N ILE A 487 6.40 -25.25 -15.89
CA ILE A 487 5.88 -26.61 -16.14
C ILE A 487 6.61 -27.63 -15.28
N SER A 488 7.93 -27.52 -15.12
CA SER A 488 8.72 -28.37 -14.21
C SER A 488 8.24 -28.25 -12.76
N PHE A 489 7.99 -27.02 -12.30
CA PHE A 489 7.41 -26.68 -11.01
C PHE A 489 6.02 -27.29 -10.80
N LEU A 490 5.10 -27.10 -11.75
CA LEU A 490 3.73 -27.64 -11.69
C LEU A 490 3.74 -29.17 -11.64
N ASN A 491 4.57 -29.83 -12.47
CA ASN A 491 4.72 -31.29 -12.45
C ASN A 491 5.29 -31.80 -11.12
N LYS A 492 6.21 -31.05 -10.50
CA LYS A 492 6.73 -31.37 -9.16
C LYS A 492 5.65 -31.24 -8.08
N ILE A 493 4.83 -30.20 -8.12
CA ILE A 493 3.70 -30.02 -7.18
C ILE A 493 2.64 -31.12 -7.36
N LEU A 494 2.28 -31.47 -8.61
CA LEU A 494 1.41 -32.60 -8.90
C LEU A 494 1.93 -33.88 -8.25
N SER A 495 3.21 -34.21 -8.48
CA SER A 495 3.88 -35.41 -7.94
C SER A 495 3.85 -35.48 -6.41
N ILE A 496 3.92 -34.33 -5.72
CA ILE A 496 3.83 -34.24 -4.26
C ILE A 496 2.38 -34.50 -3.79
N ARG A 497 1.37 -33.95 -4.46
CA ARG A 497 -0.04 -34.16 -4.11
C ARG A 497 -0.43 -35.64 -4.16
N THR A 498 -0.04 -36.36 -5.22
CA THR A 498 -0.41 -37.78 -5.43
C THR A 498 0.13 -38.72 -4.36
N MET A 499 1.06 -38.27 -3.50
CA MET A 499 1.61 -39.07 -2.39
C MET A 499 1.01 -38.77 -1.01
N GLY A 500 0.12 -37.78 -0.85
CA GLY A 500 -0.19 -37.25 0.50
C GLY A 500 -1.61 -36.76 0.80
N ILE A 501 -2.57 -36.81 -0.14
CA ILE A 501 -3.94 -36.33 0.09
C ILE A 501 -4.95 -37.29 -0.55
N GLY A 502 -6.03 -37.62 0.18
CA GLY A 502 -7.15 -38.41 -0.34
C GLY A 502 -8.01 -37.61 -1.33
N ASP A 503 -8.47 -38.27 -2.38
CA ASP A 503 -8.91 -37.62 -3.63
C ASP A 503 -10.45 -37.44 -3.70
N ASP A 504 -11.04 -36.93 -2.61
CA ASP A 504 -12.47 -37.03 -2.29
C ASP A 504 -13.22 -35.67 -2.29
N GLU A 505 -12.70 -34.66 -2.98
CA GLU A 505 -13.29 -33.31 -3.09
C GLU A 505 -13.26 -32.76 -4.52
N ASP A 506 -14.39 -32.19 -4.96
CA ASP A 506 -14.65 -31.63 -6.28
C ASP A 506 -13.54 -30.69 -6.81
N GLU A 507 -12.86 -31.10 -7.89
CA GLU A 507 -11.96 -30.22 -8.65
C GLU A 507 -12.72 -29.23 -9.56
N THR A 508 -14.02 -29.46 -9.78
CA THR A 508 -14.87 -28.75 -10.75
C THR A 508 -14.80 -27.23 -10.63
N CYS A 509 -14.63 -26.71 -9.41
CA CYS A 509 -14.60 -25.28 -9.09
C CYS A 509 -13.75 -24.43 -10.05
N PHE A 510 -12.51 -24.80 -10.35
CA PHE A 510 -11.57 -23.90 -11.04
C PHE A 510 -11.32 -24.18 -12.53
N PHE A 511 -12.03 -25.13 -13.16
CA PHE A 511 -11.79 -25.46 -14.58
C PHE A 511 -12.08 -24.31 -15.54
N ASN A 512 -12.81 -23.28 -15.12
CA ASN A 512 -13.08 -22.10 -15.94
C ASN A 512 -13.10 -20.81 -15.11
N MET A 513 -11.92 -20.18 -14.98
CA MET A 513 -11.74 -18.85 -14.36
C MET A 513 -12.62 -17.71 -14.94
N SER A 514 -13.38 -17.94 -16.02
CA SER A 514 -14.31 -16.97 -16.60
C SER A 514 -15.81 -17.26 -16.36
N ARG A 515 -16.19 -18.46 -15.92
CA ARG A 515 -17.59 -18.86 -15.63
C ARG A 515 -17.66 -19.97 -14.59
N TYR A 516 -18.42 -19.76 -13.52
CA TYR A 516 -18.48 -20.63 -12.35
C TYR A 516 -19.90 -21.08 -12.01
N GLU A 517 -20.06 -22.37 -11.71
CA GLU A 517 -21.22 -22.98 -11.05
C GLU A 517 -20.69 -24.06 -10.09
N GLY A 518 -20.76 -23.84 -8.77
CA GLY A 518 -20.25 -24.79 -7.76
C GLY A 518 -20.11 -24.23 -6.33
N GLU A 519 -20.12 -25.13 -5.34
CA GLU A 519 -19.95 -24.89 -3.89
C GLU A 519 -18.55 -25.36 -3.40
N THR A 520 -17.99 -25.01 -2.24
CA THR A 520 -17.92 -23.72 -1.51
C THR A 520 -16.58 -23.62 -0.74
N GLU A 521 -15.97 -24.74 -0.32
CA GLU A 521 -14.76 -24.77 0.54
C GLU A 521 -13.44 -24.40 -0.17
N ASN A 522 -13.33 -24.57 -1.49
CA ASN A 522 -12.09 -24.22 -2.23
C ASN A 522 -11.94 -22.70 -2.47
N CYS A 523 -13.01 -21.92 -2.30
CA CYS A 523 -13.09 -20.50 -2.68
C CYS A 523 -12.53 -19.53 -1.64
N LEU A 524 -11.77 -19.97 -0.64
CA LEU A 524 -11.37 -19.10 0.47
C LEU A 524 -10.28 -18.10 0.07
N ALA A 525 -10.47 -16.84 0.46
CA ALA A 525 -9.43 -15.82 0.36
C ALA A 525 -8.28 -16.12 1.33
N LEU A 526 -7.05 -16.18 0.80
CA LEU A 526 -5.79 -16.38 1.51
C LEU A 526 -5.15 -15.03 1.87
N SER A 527 -4.03 -15.07 2.58
CA SER A 527 -3.31 -13.90 3.10
C SER A 527 -2.98 -12.86 2.01
N GLU A 528 -2.63 -13.35 0.83
CA GLU A 528 -2.27 -12.62 -0.38
C GLU A 528 -3.48 -11.96 -1.03
N ASP A 529 -4.62 -12.64 -1.11
CA ASP A 529 -5.86 -12.08 -1.64
C ASP A 529 -6.39 -10.95 -0.74
N PHE A 530 -6.31 -11.14 0.59
CA PHE A 530 -6.67 -10.09 1.55
C PHE A 530 -5.76 -8.86 1.44
N GLU A 531 -4.45 -9.06 1.25
CA GLU A 531 -3.53 -7.95 1.01
C GLU A 531 -3.84 -7.27 -0.34
N LEU A 532 -4.13 -8.04 -1.41
CA LEU A 532 -4.38 -7.53 -2.77
C LEU A 532 -5.85 -7.21 -3.11
N ARG A 533 -6.76 -7.27 -2.14
CA ARG A 533 -8.19 -6.98 -2.36
C ARG A 533 -8.40 -5.63 -3.05
N GLY A 534 -9.27 -5.60 -4.05
CA GLY A 534 -9.54 -4.41 -4.89
C GLY A 534 -8.49 -4.07 -5.95
N PHE A 535 -7.35 -4.78 -6.02
CA PHE A 535 -6.34 -4.57 -7.06
C PHE A 535 -6.87 -4.96 -8.44
N LEU A 536 -7.09 -3.97 -9.31
CA LEU A 536 -7.77 -4.14 -10.62
C LEU A 536 -7.25 -5.32 -11.48
N PRO A 537 -5.93 -5.58 -11.62
CA PRO A 537 -5.41 -6.70 -12.40
C PRO A 537 -5.86 -8.09 -11.92
N LEU A 538 -6.23 -8.24 -10.65
CA LEU A 538 -6.66 -9.50 -10.04
C LEU A 538 -8.17 -9.58 -9.80
N VAL A 539 -8.95 -8.55 -10.14
CA VAL A 539 -10.40 -8.55 -9.93
C VAL A 539 -11.09 -9.80 -10.49
N PRO A 540 -10.78 -10.32 -11.70
CA PRO A 540 -11.40 -11.55 -12.20
C PRO A 540 -11.18 -12.76 -11.27
N ALA A 541 -9.93 -13.05 -10.88
CA ALA A 541 -9.60 -14.11 -9.92
C ALA A 541 -10.29 -13.90 -8.56
N HIS A 542 -10.29 -12.66 -8.06
CA HIS A 542 -10.92 -12.32 -6.79
C HIS A 542 -12.47 -12.35 -6.81
N THR A 543 -13.14 -12.40 -7.97
CA THR A 543 -14.62 -12.35 -8.01
C THR A 543 -15.29 -13.54 -7.32
N ILE A 544 -14.60 -14.69 -7.28
CA ILE A 544 -15.11 -15.93 -6.68
C ILE A 544 -14.67 -16.15 -5.23
N LEU A 545 -13.79 -15.30 -4.70
CA LEU A 545 -13.18 -15.56 -3.40
C LEU A 545 -14.06 -15.09 -2.23
N ASP A 546 -14.25 -15.98 -1.25
CA ASP A 546 -14.91 -15.67 0.01
C ASP A 546 -13.98 -14.88 0.93
N PHE A 547 -14.19 -13.56 0.95
CA PHE A 547 -13.56 -12.61 1.87
C PHE A 547 -14.34 -12.42 3.20
N SER A 548 -15.26 -13.33 3.57
CA SER A 548 -16.05 -13.23 4.81
C SER A 548 -15.38 -13.89 6.02
N ARG A 549 -14.51 -14.88 5.82
CA ARG A 549 -13.76 -15.52 6.92
C ARG A 549 -12.69 -14.55 7.49
N LYS A 550 -12.40 -14.69 8.79
CA LYS A 550 -11.39 -13.88 9.51
C LYS A 550 -9.98 -14.12 8.96
N ARG A 551 -9.08 -13.13 9.14
CA ARG A 551 -7.65 -13.24 8.85
C ARG A 551 -6.92 -13.99 9.97
N SER A 552 -6.63 -15.27 9.78
CA SER A 552 -5.80 -16.12 10.64
C SER A 552 -4.33 -15.65 10.63
N PHE A 553 -3.98 -14.64 11.44
CA PHE A 553 -2.58 -14.25 11.65
C PHE A 553 -1.75 -15.29 12.43
N ILE A 554 -2.38 -16.34 12.97
CA ILE A 554 -1.73 -17.42 13.72
C ILE A 554 -1.38 -18.55 12.75
N SER A 555 -0.12 -18.57 12.29
CA SER A 555 0.58 -19.67 11.59
C SER A 555 -0.19 -20.40 10.48
N GLU A 556 0.20 -20.21 9.22
CA GLU A 556 -0.45 -20.84 8.05
C GLU A 556 -0.78 -22.32 8.28
N GLY A 557 -2.09 -22.61 8.32
CA GLY A 557 -2.58 -23.95 8.54
C GLY A 557 -2.41 -24.82 7.31
N ASP A 558 -2.30 -26.13 7.50
CA ASP A 558 -2.21 -27.09 6.38
C ASP A 558 -3.39 -26.96 5.39
N LYS A 559 -4.54 -26.43 5.83
CA LYS A 559 -5.67 -26.08 4.96
C LYS A 559 -5.34 -24.94 3.99
N GLU A 560 -4.71 -23.87 4.46
CA GLU A 560 -4.34 -22.71 3.63
C GLU A 560 -3.25 -23.09 2.62
N LYS A 561 -2.23 -23.86 3.06
CA LYS A 561 -1.21 -24.44 2.16
C LYS A 561 -1.82 -25.34 1.08
N LYS A 562 -2.73 -26.24 1.46
CA LYS A 562 -3.43 -27.13 0.51
C LYS A 562 -4.32 -26.35 -0.47
N ALA A 563 -5.03 -25.32 -0.01
CA ALA A 563 -5.82 -24.44 -0.87
C ALA A 563 -4.96 -23.66 -1.87
N ARG A 564 -3.81 -23.14 -1.44
CA ARG A 564 -2.81 -22.49 -2.30
C ARG A 564 -2.29 -23.45 -3.38
N VAL A 565 -1.93 -24.68 -3.00
CA VAL A 565 -1.50 -25.72 -3.94
C VAL A 565 -2.61 -26.08 -4.93
N LYS A 566 -3.86 -26.28 -4.48
CA LYS A 566 -5.03 -26.51 -5.36
C LYS A 566 -5.18 -25.37 -6.40
N ARG A 567 -5.13 -24.11 -5.96
CA ARG A 567 -5.27 -22.92 -6.84
C ARG A 567 -4.11 -22.76 -7.83
N ILE A 568 -2.86 -22.97 -7.40
CA ILE A 568 -1.67 -22.95 -8.29
C ILE A 568 -1.82 -23.99 -9.41
N LEU A 569 -2.23 -25.22 -9.06
CA LEU A 569 -2.46 -26.28 -10.04
C LEU A 569 -3.61 -25.94 -11.00
N ALA A 570 -4.69 -25.37 -10.49
CA ALA A 570 -5.83 -24.97 -11.30
C ALA A 570 -5.50 -23.83 -12.29
N ALA A 571 -4.78 -22.80 -11.86
CA ALA A 571 -4.27 -21.76 -12.76
C ALA A 571 -3.34 -22.36 -13.83
N GLY A 572 -2.50 -23.34 -13.46
CA GLY A 572 -1.71 -24.14 -14.39
C GLY A 572 -2.55 -24.91 -15.42
N LYS A 573 -3.62 -25.59 -15.00
CA LYS A 573 -4.57 -26.28 -15.90
C LYS A 573 -5.25 -25.32 -16.87
N ALA A 574 -5.70 -24.16 -16.40
CA ALA A 574 -6.31 -23.12 -17.24
C ALA A 574 -5.33 -22.54 -18.26
N LEU A 575 -4.05 -22.41 -17.90
CA LEU A 575 -2.99 -21.92 -18.78
C LEU A 575 -2.49 -22.96 -19.80
N ALA A 576 -2.57 -24.26 -19.50
CA ALA A 576 -1.98 -25.32 -20.31
C ALA A 576 -2.39 -25.26 -21.79
N ASN A 577 -3.70 -25.13 -22.06
CA ASN A 577 -4.25 -25.08 -23.42
C ASN A 577 -4.00 -23.73 -24.16
N VAL A 578 -3.44 -22.74 -23.47
CA VAL A 578 -3.24 -21.37 -23.94
C VAL A 578 -1.76 -21.11 -24.26
N ILE A 579 -0.83 -21.66 -23.47
CA ILE A 579 0.61 -21.38 -23.58
C ILE A 579 1.32 -22.22 -24.65
N ARG A 580 2.44 -21.69 -25.15
CA ARG A 580 3.38 -22.40 -26.03
C ARG A 580 4.80 -22.33 -25.52
N VAL A 581 5.54 -23.42 -25.69
CA VAL A 581 6.96 -23.55 -25.34
C VAL A 581 7.70 -24.11 -26.54
N ASP A 582 8.73 -23.42 -27.01
CA ASP A 582 9.49 -23.76 -28.23
C ASP A 582 8.56 -24.11 -29.42
N GLN A 583 7.56 -23.25 -29.65
CA GLN A 583 6.48 -23.38 -30.66
C GLN A 583 5.49 -24.55 -30.46
N LYS A 584 5.71 -25.45 -29.50
CA LYS A 584 4.78 -26.53 -29.16
C LYS A 584 3.68 -26.01 -28.22
N ASN A 585 2.44 -26.45 -28.43
CA ASN A 585 1.38 -26.30 -27.42
C ASN A 585 1.74 -27.12 -26.18
N VAL A 586 1.34 -26.64 -25.01
CA VAL A 586 1.30 -27.45 -23.78
C VAL A 586 -0.08 -28.13 -23.69
N CYS A 587 -0.17 -29.21 -22.93
CA CYS A 587 -1.42 -29.86 -22.54
C CYS A 587 -1.30 -30.36 -21.10
N PHE A 588 -2.44 -30.53 -20.44
CA PHE A 588 -2.53 -31.32 -19.21
C PHE A 588 -2.93 -32.74 -19.60
N ASP A 589 -2.12 -33.72 -19.21
CA ASP A 589 -2.45 -35.14 -19.34
C ASP A 589 -3.33 -35.54 -18.15
N SER A 590 -4.47 -36.18 -18.40
CA SER A 590 -5.66 -36.16 -17.52
C SER A 590 -5.90 -37.44 -16.73
#